data_AF-A0A2H6F2Q3-F1
#
_entry.id   AF-A0A2H6F2Q3-F1
#
_cell.length_a   1.000
_cell.length_b   1.000
_cell.length_c   1.000
_cell.angle_alpha   90.00
_cell.angle_beta   90.00
_cell.angle_gamma   90.00
#
_symmetry.space_group_name_H-M   'P 1'
#
loop_
_entity.id
_entity.type
_entity.pdbx_description
1 polymer ?
#
loop_
_entity_poly.entity_id
_entity_poly.type
_entity_poly.pdbx_seq_one_letter_code
_entity_poly.pdbx_strand_id
1 'polypeptide(L)'
;MVNDIDKELSKKYCPRFGMISVEKGFITVEQAKEALAEQLDDNLANKPHRLIGRIFLEKGWMTPKQIETVLNELFKQERPGEEIS
;
A
#
# COMPACT_ATOMS: atom_id res chain seq x y z
N MET A 1 -10.57 7.35 -15.67
CA MET A 1 -10.72 5.88 -15.66
C MET A 1 -9.65 5.19 -14.84
N VAL A 2 -8.35 5.19 -15.20
CA VAL A 2 -7.32 4.52 -14.35
C VAL A 2 -7.19 5.17 -12.97
N ASN A 3 -7.17 6.51 -12.90
CA ASN A 3 -7.07 7.25 -11.63
C ASN A 3 -8.23 7.00 -10.65
N ASP A 4 -9.41 6.65 -11.15
CA ASP A 4 -10.61 6.43 -10.32
C ASP A 4 -10.51 5.10 -9.58
N ILE A 5 -9.97 4.07 -10.24
CA ILE A 5 -9.74 2.74 -9.65
C ILE A 5 -8.67 2.83 -8.56
N ASP A 6 -7.55 3.51 -8.82
CA ASP A 6 -6.47 3.65 -7.86
C ASP A 6 -6.92 4.36 -6.58
N LYS A 7 -7.82 5.35 -6.71
CA LYS A 7 -8.40 6.08 -5.58
C LYS A 7 -9.30 5.19 -4.72
N GLU A 8 -10.13 4.36 -5.34
CA GLU A 8 -11.00 3.41 -4.62
C GLU A 8 -10.18 2.30 -3.95
N LEU A 9 -9.17 1.76 -4.63
CA LEU A 9 -8.24 0.79 -4.06
C LEU A 9 -7.49 1.38 -2.86
N SER A 10 -7.02 2.61 -2.98
CA SER A 10 -6.32 3.31 -1.90
C SER A 10 -7.21 3.50 -0.68
N LYS A 11 -8.45 3.98 -0.84
CA LYS A 11 -9.40 4.08 0.28
C LYS A 11 -9.64 2.74 0.98
N LYS A 12 -9.76 1.65 0.22
CA LYS A 12 -10.05 0.32 0.76
C LYS A 12 -8.83 -0.30 1.46
N TYR A 13 -7.64 -0.13 0.91
CA TYR A 13 -6.49 -0.97 1.23
C TYR A 13 -5.28 -0.23 1.80
N CYS A 14 -5.15 1.09 1.62
CA CYS A 14 -3.99 1.87 2.06
C CYS A 14 -3.67 1.69 3.56
N PRO A 15 -4.64 1.77 4.50
CA PRO A 15 -4.36 1.63 5.93
C PRO A 15 -3.79 0.24 6.29
N ARG A 16 -4.41 -0.84 5.79
CA ARG A 16 -3.94 -2.22 6.04
C ARG A 16 -2.60 -2.47 5.37
N PHE A 17 -2.39 -1.97 4.16
CA PHE A 17 -1.10 -2.10 3.47
C PHE A 17 0.03 -1.48 4.30
N GLY A 18 -0.17 -0.25 4.79
CA GLY A 18 0.81 0.42 5.65
C GLY A 18 1.07 -0.35 6.96
N MET A 19 0.01 -0.80 7.62
CA MET A 19 0.11 -1.58 8.86
C MET A 19 0.91 -2.88 8.67
N ILE A 20 0.57 -3.69 7.66
CA ILE A 20 1.28 -4.94 7.37
C ILE A 20 2.76 -4.67 7.03
N SER A 21 3.05 -3.57 6.33
CA SER A 21 4.42 -3.20 5.97
C SER A 21 5.28 -2.88 7.21
N VAL A 22 4.69 -2.23 8.21
CA VAL A 22 5.32 -1.98 9.51
C VAL A 22 5.48 -3.27 10.32
N GLU A 23 4.42 -4.09 10.40
CA GLU A 23 4.44 -5.36 11.15
C GLU A 23 5.50 -6.34 10.61
N LYS A 24 5.70 -6.37 9.29
CA LYS A 24 6.75 -7.17 8.65
C LYS A 24 8.15 -6.55 8.77
N GLY A 25 8.29 -5.36 9.36
CA GLY A 25 9.56 -4.66 9.55
C GLY A 25 10.18 -4.12 8.25
N PHE A 26 9.39 -3.98 7.18
CA PHE A 26 9.88 -3.45 5.90
C PHE A 26 10.03 -1.94 5.92
N ILE A 27 9.20 -1.27 6.70
CA ILE A 27 9.24 0.18 6.92
C ILE A 27 9.05 0.48 8.41
N THR A 28 9.41 1.69 8.81
CA THR A 28 9.11 2.25 10.14
C THR A 28 7.73 2.90 10.18
N VAL A 29 7.21 3.15 11.39
CA VAL A 29 5.96 3.90 11.59
C VAL A 29 6.09 5.32 11.03
N GLU A 30 7.26 5.92 11.15
CA GLU A 30 7.58 7.26 10.66
C GLU A 30 7.52 7.31 9.13
N GLN A 31 8.11 6.32 8.43
CA GLN A 31 8.02 6.19 6.98
C GLN A 31 6.59 5.96 6.50
N ALA A 32 5.80 5.16 7.25
CA ALA A 32 4.38 4.98 6.93
C ALA A 32 3.59 6.30 7.03
N LYS A 33 3.83 7.10 8.08
CA LYS A 33 3.22 8.43 8.24
C LYS A 33 3.64 9.40 7.15
N GLU A 34 4.92 9.41 6.78
CA GLU A 34 5.43 10.26 5.70
C GLU A 34 4.76 9.94 4.36
N ALA A 35 4.64 8.65 4.00
CA ALA A 35 3.97 8.28 2.76
C ALA A 35 2.48 8.61 2.75
N LEU A 36 1.79 8.49 3.89
CA LEU A 36 0.39 8.90 4.01
C LEU A 36 0.20 10.40 3.82
N ALA A 37 1.11 11.21 4.38
CA ALA A 37 1.11 12.65 4.16
C ALA A 37 1.37 12.99 2.68
N GLU A 38 2.37 12.36 2.06
CA GLU A 38 2.69 12.59 0.63
C GLU A 38 1.52 12.19 -0.29
N GLN A 39 0.85 11.07 0.00
CA GLN A 39 -0.34 10.63 -0.74
C GLN A 39 -1.49 11.62 -0.60
N LEU A 40 -1.68 12.21 0.60
CA LEU A 40 -2.68 13.25 0.84
C LEU A 40 -2.35 14.53 0.07
N ASP A 41 -1.10 14.98 0.12
CA ASP A 41 -0.64 16.18 -0.59
C ASP A 41 -0.82 16.05 -2.10
N ASP A 42 -0.54 14.88 -2.68
CA ASP A 42 -0.79 14.63 -4.09
C ASP A 42 -2.27 14.73 -4.47
N ASN A 43 -3.16 14.22 -3.60
CA ASN A 43 -4.60 14.31 -3.81
C ASN A 43 -5.09 15.76 -3.77
N LEU A 44 -4.55 16.57 -2.85
CA LEU A 44 -4.89 17.99 -2.72
C LEU A 44 -4.34 18.82 -3.89
N ALA A 45 -3.17 18.43 -4.43
CA ALA A 45 -2.53 19.08 -5.57
C ALA A 45 -3.13 18.68 -6.94
N ASN A 46 -4.21 17.89 -6.96
CA ASN A 46 -4.79 17.31 -8.19
C ASN A 46 -3.76 16.54 -9.06
N LYS A 47 -2.74 15.97 -8.44
CA LYS A 47 -1.79 15.09 -9.12
C LYS A 47 -2.42 13.72 -9.37
N PRO A 48 -1.87 12.92 -10.31
CA PRO A 48 -2.27 11.53 -10.47
C PRO A 48 -2.18 10.79 -9.12
N HIS A 49 -3.24 10.05 -8.78
CA HIS A 49 -3.27 9.30 -7.53
C HIS A 49 -2.18 8.23 -7.53
N ARG A 50 -1.36 8.19 -6.49
CA ARG A 50 -0.35 7.14 -6.28
C ARG A 50 -0.79 6.23 -5.13
N LEU A 51 -0.75 4.93 -5.35
CA LEU A 51 -0.92 3.95 -4.28
C LEU A 51 0.26 4.04 -3.29
N ILE A 52 0.02 3.83 -2.00
CA ILE A 52 1.06 3.97 -0.97
C ILE A 52 2.24 3.03 -1.19
N GLY A 53 2.00 1.81 -1.69
CA GLY A 53 3.07 0.87 -2.05
C GLY A 53 3.99 1.39 -3.16
N ARG A 54 3.48 2.25 -4.05
CA ARG A 54 4.30 2.92 -5.08
C ARG A 54 5.20 4.00 -4.47
N ILE A 55 4.70 4.75 -3.49
CA ILE A 55 5.50 5.74 -2.75
C ILE A 55 6.66 5.03 -2.02
N PHE A 56 6.39 3.91 -1.35
CA PHE A 56 7.43 3.13 -0.67
C PHE A 56 8.51 2.60 -1.62
N LEU A 57 8.12 2.18 -2.83
CA LEU A 57 9.05 1.74 -3.85
C LEU A 57 9.90 2.90 -4.40
N GLU A 58 9.26 4.03 -4.73
CA GLU A 58 9.93 5.23 -5.26
C GLU A 58 10.92 5.84 -4.26
N LYS A 59 10.64 5.73 -2.96
CA LYS A 59 11.54 6.15 -1.86
C LYS A 59 12.63 5.12 -1.55
N GLY A 60 12.60 3.93 -2.17
CA GLY A 60 13.53 2.84 -1.89
C GLY A 60 13.38 2.20 -0.51
N TRP A 61 12.27 2.46 0.20
CA TRP A 61 11.99 1.87 1.50
C TRP A 61 11.53 0.41 1.40
N MET A 62 10.93 0.05 0.26
CA MET A 62 10.53 -1.32 -0.02
C MET A 62 11.00 -1.75 -1.40
N THR A 63 11.39 -3.02 -1.49
CA THR A 63 11.67 -3.70 -2.76
C THR A 63 10.39 -4.23 -3.40
N PRO A 64 10.36 -4.49 -4.72
CA PRO A 64 9.21 -5.10 -5.38
C PRO A 64 8.74 -6.41 -4.71
N LYS A 65 9.68 -7.24 -4.25
CA LYS A 65 9.39 -8.50 -3.56
C LYS A 65 8.72 -8.31 -2.19
N GLN A 66 9.11 -7.26 -1.46
CA GLN A 66 8.45 -6.90 -0.20
C GLN A 66 7.03 -6.38 -0.45
N ILE A 67 6.84 -5.57 -1.50
CA ILE A 67 5.50 -5.12 -1.93
C ILE A 67 4.61 -6.32 -2.25
N GLU A 68 5.09 -7.27 -3.06
CA GLU A 68 4.37 -8.50 -3.38
C GLU A 68 4.00 -9.30 -2.12
N THR A 69 4.91 -9.41 -1.16
CA THR A 69 4.67 -10.09 0.12
C THR A 69 3.52 -9.43 0.90
N VAL A 70 3.46 -8.09 0.92
CA VAL A 70 2.38 -7.36 1.58
C VAL A 70 1.05 -7.51 0.82
N LEU A 71 1.06 -7.46 -0.51
CA LEU A 71 -0.13 -7.69 -1.33
C LEU A 71 -0.71 -9.10 -1.08
N ASN A 72 0.15 -10.12 -1.05
CA ASN A 72 -0.28 -11.49 -0.75
C ASN A 72 -0.92 -11.58 0.64
N GLU A 73 -0.37 -10.93 1.66
CA GLU A 73 -0.97 -10.89 3.00
C GLU A 73 -2.33 -10.18 3.00
N LEU A 74 -2.43 -9.06 2.29
CA LEU A 74 -3.62 -8.24 2.22
C LEU A 74 -4.82 -8.99 1.64
N PHE A 75 -4.59 -9.76 0.58
CA PHE A 75 -5.60 -10.52 -0.15
C PHE A 75 -5.81 -11.96 0.35
N LYS A 76 -4.89 -12.51 1.17
CA LYS A 76 -5.07 -13.82 1.81
C LYS A 76 -6.34 -13.89 2.67
N GLN A 77 -6.73 -12.80 3.29
CA GLN A 77 -7.95 -12.73 4.11
C GLN A 77 -9.25 -12.56 3.30
N GLU A 78 -9.16 -12.30 1.99
CA GLU A 78 -10.33 -12.17 1.10
C GLU A 78 -10.64 -13.48 0.34
N ARG A 79 -9.81 -14.53 0.47
CA ARG A 79 -10.13 -15.88 -0.01
C ARG A 79 -10.50 -16.80 1.15
N PRO A 80 -11.79 -16.95 1.51
CA PRO A 80 -12.18 -18.09 2.32
C PRO A 80 -12.11 -19.36 1.44
N GLY A 81 -11.10 -20.20 1.67
CA GLY A 81 -11.18 -21.61 1.24
C GLY A 81 -10.23 -22.12 0.17
N GLU A 82 -8.95 -21.76 0.19
CA GLU A 82 -7.92 -22.64 -0.39
C GLU A 82 -7.09 -23.25 0.76
N GLU A 83 -7.75 -24.09 1.57
CA GLU A 83 -7.05 -25.17 2.27
C GLU A 83 -6.53 -26.12 1.19
N ILE A 84 -5.22 -26.25 1.15
CA ILE A 84 -4.49 -27.09 0.20
C ILE A 84 -4.71 -28.54 0.65
N SER A 85 -5.26 -29.36 -0.25
CA SER A 85 -5.29 -30.82 -0.12
C SER A 85 -3.87 -31.41 -0.15
#